data_AF-T0BZ22-F1
#
_entry.id   AF-T0BZ22-F1
#
_cell.length_a   1.000
_cell.length_b   1.000
_cell.length_c   1.000
_cell.angle_alpha   90.00
_cell.angle_beta   90.00
_cell.angle_gamma   90.00
#
_symmetry.space_group_name_H-M   'P 1'
#
loop_
_entity.id
_entity.type
_entity.pdbx_description
1 polymer ?
#
loop_
_entity_poly.entity_id
_entity_poly.type
_entity_poly.pdbx_seq_one_letter_code
_entity_poly.pdbx_strand_id
1 'polypeptide(L)'
;MKLNPFPADDVTVGRYISYLAMVGRKRSTIRRHMTSIAEMHRRRGIEDVPTESHAVRRVWKGIRNDKKRERVTKKAATLIEDIRAMVAVQPDTLLGLRNRLVLLIGYAGSFRRSEIVSLQCEDVKFVRNGVEILLRYSKTDQMGVGRKIAIGYGTRLDTCPVRNLQEWIERTGISAGPLFRRFTPQGRITEKGLSPQMVALIVKDAAQRAGLPNAHEYSGHSLRAGAATQGARNKADARVIMNQTGHKSRAMLDEYIREANLWDDTLTNYLGL
;
A
#
# COMPACT_ATOMS: atom_id res chain seq x y z
N MET A 1 -42.63 -7.30 0.55
CA MET A 1 -41.99 -8.24 -0.40
C MET A 1 -40.82 -8.91 0.29
N LYS A 2 -40.85 -10.24 0.42
CA LYS A 2 -39.81 -11.03 1.11
C LYS A 2 -38.58 -11.12 0.20
N LEU A 3 -37.42 -10.66 0.66
CA LEU A 3 -36.16 -10.79 -0.07
C LEU A 3 -35.51 -12.13 0.30
N ASN A 4 -35.07 -12.90 -0.70
CA ASN A 4 -34.41 -14.19 -0.45
C ASN A 4 -32.89 -14.01 -0.46
N PRO A 5 -32.16 -14.32 0.63
CA PRO A 5 -30.71 -14.11 0.68
C PRO A 5 -29.91 -15.10 -0.19
N PHE A 6 -30.44 -16.31 -0.44
CA PHE A 6 -29.82 -17.29 -1.34
C PHE A 6 -30.80 -18.40 -1.80
N PRO A 7 -30.82 -18.79 -3.09
CA PRO A 7 -30.24 -18.04 -4.21
C PRO A 7 -30.90 -16.65 -4.30
N ALA A 8 -30.09 -15.63 -4.54
CA ALA A 8 -30.58 -14.27 -4.60
C ALA A 8 -31.16 -14.02 -5.99
N ASP A 9 -32.31 -13.34 -6.06
CA ASP A 9 -32.86 -12.86 -7.33
C ASP A 9 -32.29 -11.48 -7.73
N ASP A 10 -32.52 -11.08 -8.97
CA ASP A 10 -32.08 -9.80 -9.53
C ASP A 10 -32.62 -8.60 -8.73
N VAL A 11 -33.84 -8.70 -8.22
CA VAL A 11 -34.49 -7.63 -7.46
C VAL A 11 -33.79 -7.44 -6.13
N THR A 12 -33.44 -8.53 -5.45
CA THR A 12 -32.72 -8.56 -4.18
C THR A 12 -31.33 -7.98 -4.35
N VAL A 13 -30.59 -8.42 -5.36
CA VAL A 13 -29.24 -7.89 -5.64
C VAL A 13 -29.31 -6.42 -6.05
N GLY A 14 -30.26 -6.03 -6.91
CA GLY A 14 -30.47 -4.65 -7.34
C GLY A 14 -30.76 -3.72 -6.17
N ARG A 15 -31.70 -4.10 -5.29
CA ARG A 15 -32.01 -3.34 -4.06
C ARG A 15 -30.81 -3.27 -3.12
N TYR A 16 -30.08 -4.37 -2.98
CA TYR A 16 -28.90 -4.41 -2.12
C TYR A 16 -27.80 -3.45 -2.57
N ILE A 17 -27.44 -3.43 -3.86
CA ILE A 17 -26.40 -2.53 -4.35
C ILE A 17 -26.85 -1.06 -4.32
N SER A 18 -28.14 -0.79 -4.53
CA SER A 18 -28.73 0.55 -4.35
C SER A 18 -28.67 0.99 -2.89
N TYR A 19 -29.02 0.09 -1.95
CA TYR A 19 -28.89 0.35 -0.51
C TYR A 19 -27.44 0.67 -0.13
N LEU A 20 -26.47 -0.13 -0.61
CA LEU A 20 -25.05 0.14 -0.36
C LEU A 20 -24.62 1.50 -0.94
N ALA A 21 -25.15 1.89 -2.10
CA ALA A 21 -24.87 3.21 -2.67
C ALA A 21 -25.46 4.34 -1.82
N MET A 22 -26.71 4.18 -1.38
CA MET A 22 -27.46 5.11 -0.54
C MET A 22 -26.80 5.34 0.82
N VAL A 23 -26.32 4.28 1.48
CA VAL A 23 -25.56 4.38 2.74
C VAL A 23 -24.09 4.81 2.53
N GLY A 24 -23.78 5.42 1.39
CA GLY A 24 -22.48 6.05 1.13
C GLY A 24 -21.33 5.08 0.87
N ARG A 25 -21.54 3.78 0.60
CA ARG A 25 -20.42 2.86 0.33
C ARG A 25 -19.70 3.22 -0.97
N LYS A 26 -18.38 3.03 -0.97
CA LYS A 26 -17.53 3.28 -2.16
C LYS A 26 -17.87 2.30 -3.28
N ARG A 27 -17.74 2.75 -4.54
CA ARG A 27 -17.94 1.92 -5.75
C ARG A 27 -17.19 0.60 -5.69
N SER A 28 -15.92 0.64 -5.28
CA SER A 28 -15.07 -0.55 -5.15
C SER A 28 -15.61 -1.54 -4.13
N THR A 29 -16.18 -1.05 -3.03
CA THR A 29 -16.87 -1.89 -2.03
C THR A 29 -18.09 -2.57 -2.64
N ILE A 30 -18.96 -1.82 -3.30
CA ILE A 30 -20.18 -2.36 -3.94
C ILE A 30 -19.82 -3.42 -4.99
N ARG A 31 -18.85 -3.11 -5.86
CA ARG A 31 -18.35 -4.06 -6.86
C ARG A 31 -17.82 -5.34 -6.22
N ARG A 32 -17.07 -5.23 -5.12
CA ARG A 32 -16.56 -6.42 -4.39
C ARG A 32 -17.72 -7.30 -3.90
N HIS A 33 -18.78 -6.70 -3.37
CA HIS A 33 -19.95 -7.45 -2.93
C HIS A 33 -20.63 -8.17 -4.10
N MET A 34 -20.82 -7.50 -5.24
CA MET A 34 -21.33 -8.14 -6.46
C MET A 34 -20.45 -9.31 -6.89
N THR A 35 -19.12 -9.16 -6.87
CA THR A 35 -18.21 -10.26 -7.21
C THR A 35 -18.34 -11.44 -6.24
N SER A 36 -18.44 -11.19 -4.92
CA SER A 36 -18.66 -12.26 -3.93
C SER A 36 -20.01 -12.97 -4.12
N ILE A 37 -21.07 -12.24 -4.44
CA ILE A 37 -22.39 -12.80 -4.74
C ILE A 37 -22.30 -13.68 -5.99
N ALA A 38 -21.67 -13.18 -7.06
CA ALA A 38 -21.48 -13.93 -8.30
C ALA A 38 -20.73 -15.24 -8.07
N GLU A 39 -19.61 -15.17 -7.35
CA GLU A 39 -18.77 -16.32 -7.03
C GLU A 39 -19.53 -17.37 -6.21
N MET A 40 -20.33 -16.95 -5.23
CA MET A 40 -21.14 -17.88 -4.44
C MET A 40 -22.18 -18.62 -5.28
N HIS A 41 -22.84 -17.93 -6.23
CA HIS A 41 -23.81 -18.57 -7.13
C HIS A 41 -23.12 -19.59 -8.05
N ARG A 42 -22.01 -19.20 -8.68
CA ARG A 42 -21.23 -20.11 -9.56
C ARG A 42 -20.71 -21.34 -8.81
N ARG A 43 -20.20 -21.17 -7.58
CA ARG A 43 -19.75 -22.31 -6.75
C ARG A 43 -20.86 -23.29 -6.38
N ARG A 44 -22.12 -22.85 -6.44
CA ARG A 44 -23.30 -23.70 -6.21
C ARG A 44 -23.92 -24.23 -7.50
N GLY A 45 -23.23 -24.08 -8.63
CA GLY A 45 -23.69 -24.58 -9.94
C GLY A 45 -24.85 -23.77 -10.53
N ILE A 46 -25.10 -22.54 -10.04
CA ILE A 46 -26.15 -21.68 -10.58
C ILE A 46 -25.58 -20.90 -11.76
N GLU A 47 -26.07 -21.20 -12.97
CA GLU A 47 -25.65 -20.55 -14.21
C GLU A 47 -26.19 -19.13 -14.35
N ASP A 48 -27.45 -18.92 -13.94
CA ASP A 48 -28.10 -17.62 -13.92
C ASP A 48 -27.62 -16.78 -12.73
N VAL A 49 -26.48 -16.13 -12.91
CA VAL A 49 -25.88 -15.29 -11.88
C VAL A 49 -26.61 -13.94 -11.81
N PRO A 50 -27.28 -13.59 -10.69
CA PRO A 50 -28.15 -12.41 -10.61
C PRO A 50 -27.41 -11.09 -10.79
N THR A 51 -26.11 -11.04 -10.48
CA THR A 51 -25.28 -9.84 -10.68
C THR A 51 -24.99 -9.54 -12.14
N GLU A 52 -25.21 -10.51 -13.02
CA GLU A 52 -24.97 -10.41 -14.46
C GLU A 52 -26.23 -10.10 -15.25
N SER A 53 -27.40 -10.14 -14.62
CA SER A 53 -28.66 -9.78 -15.26
C SER A 53 -28.65 -8.35 -15.78
N HIS A 54 -29.42 -8.11 -16.84
CA HIS A 54 -29.55 -6.79 -17.44
C HIS A 54 -30.07 -5.75 -16.43
N ALA A 55 -31.00 -6.15 -15.55
CA ALA A 55 -31.56 -5.30 -14.51
C ALA A 55 -30.47 -4.82 -13.52
N VAL A 56 -29.67 -5.73 -12.97
CA VAL A 56 -28.61 -5.38 -12.02
C VAL A 56 -27.49 -4.59 -12.70
N ARG A 57 -27.11 -4.94 -13.94
CA ARG A 57 -26.12 -4.18 -14.72
C ARG A 57 -26.57 -2.73 -14.97
N ARG A 58 -27.88 -2.50 -15.20
CA ARG A 58 -28.45 -1.15 -15.36
C ARG A 58 -28.38 -0.36 -14.06
N VAL A 59 -28.78 -0.95 -12.93
CA VAL A 59 -28.67 -0.32 -11.59
C VAL A 59 -27.21 0.03 -11.30
N TRP A 60 -26.29 -0.91 -11.53
CA TRP A 60 -24.87 -0.69 -11.35
C TRP A 60 -24.32 0.44 -12.24
N LYS A 61 -24.76 0.53 -13.49
CA LYS A 61 -24.41 1.65 -14.39
C LYS A 61 -24.88 2.99 -13.83
N GLY A 62 -26.09 3.07 -13.26
CA GLY A 62 -26.60 4.26 -12.57
C GLY A 62 -25.72 4.69 -11.40
N ILE A 63 -25.45 3.76 -10.46
CA ILE A 63 -24.55 3.99 -9.32
C ILE A 63 -23.15 4.46 -9.79
N ARG A 64 -22.65 3.89 -10.89
CA ARG A 64 -21.36 4.25 -11.51
C ARG A 64 -21.40 5.58 -12.26
N ASN A 65 -22.55 6.13 -12.60
CA ASN A 65 -22.63 7.47 -13.16
C ASN A 65 -22.74 8.51 -12.04
N ASP A 66 -23.60 8.27 -11.05
CA ASP A 66 -23.84 9.20 -9.95
C ASP A 66 -22.57 9.43 -9.12
N LYS A 67 -21.94 8.34 -8.64
CA LYS A 67 -20.70 8.47 -7.86
C LYS A 67 -19.48 8.95 -8.69
N LYS A 68 -19.62 9.22 -10.01
CA LYS A 68 -18.49 9.65 -10.88
C LYS A 68 -18.32 11.15 -10.71
N ARG A 69 -19.42 11.81 -10.36
CA ARG A 69 -19.51 13.21 -9.95
C ARG A 69 -18.91 13.41 -8.55
N GLU A 70 -18.90 12.37 -7.70
CA GLU A 70 -18.12 12.32 -6.46
C GLU A 70 -16.62 12.14 -6.78
N ARG A 71 -15.88 13.25 -6.87
CA ARG A 71 -14.45 13.25 -7.12
C ARG A 71 -13.73 12.54 -5.97
N VAL A 72 -13.08 11.40 -6.22
CA VAL A 72 -12.16 10.80 -5.24
C VAL A 72 -10.93 11.69 -5.18
N THR A 73 -10.78 12.47 -4.12
CA THR A 73 -9.51 13.09 -3.78
C THR A 73 -8.49 11.96 -3.60
N LYS A 74 -7.50 11.91 -4.48
CA LYS A 74 -6.39 10.99 -4.33
C LYS A 74 -5.56 11.48 -3.14
N LYS A 75 -5.19 10.53 -2.29
CA LYS A 75 -4.42 10.79 -1.07
C LYS A 75 -3.06 11.34 -1.46
N ALA A 76 -2.59 12.37 -0.75
CA ALA A 76 -1.26 12.90 -0.96
C ALA A 76 -0.22 11.76 -0.91
N ALA A 77 0.59 11.64 -1.96
CA ALA A 77 1.71 10.72 -1.98
C ALA A 77 2.70 11.12 -0.88
N THR A 78 3.16 10.15 -0.07
CA THR A 78 4.19 10.41 0.94
C THR A 78 5.50 10.74 0.23
N LEU A 79 5.93 11.99 0.23
CA LEU A 79 7.17 12.40 -0.41
C LEU A 79 8.36 12.10 0.48
N ILE A 80 9.57 12.24 -0.06
CA ILE A 80 10.79 11.98 0.72
C ILE A 80 10.88 12.88 1.96
N GLU A 81 10.40 14.13 1.89
CA GLU A 81 10.39 15.04 3.03
C GLU A 81 9.42 14.59 4.13
N ASP A 82 8.27 14.03 3.77
CA ASP A 82 7.33 13.44 4.74
C ASP A 82 7.99 12.27 5.47
N ILE A 83 8.73 11.42 4.75
CA ILE A 83 9.49 10.31 5.35
C ILE A 83 10.53 10.83 6.34
N ARG A 84 11.28 11.87 5.97
CA ARG A 84 12.29 12.48 6.83
C ARG A 84 11.67 13.04 8.10
N ALA A 85 10.56 13.79 7.97
CA ALA A 85 9.83 14.32 9.12
C ALA A 85 9.31 13.20 10.04
N MET A 86 8.71 12.15 9.47
CA MET A 86 8.23 10.98 10.21
C MET A 86 9.34 10.20 10.92
N VAL A 87 10.53 10.13 10.33
CA VAL A 87 11.72 9.50 10.94
C VAL A 87 12.28 10.36 12.06
N ALA A 88 12.32 11.69 11.90
CA ALA A 88 12.86 12.62 12.88
C ALA A 88 12.07 12.62 14.21
N VAL A 89 10.77 12.36 14.17
CA VAL A 89 9.93 12.29 15.38
C VAL A 89 9.96 10.94 16.10
N GLN A 90 10.67 9.95 15.59
CA GLN A 90 10.82 8.66 16.27
C GLN A 90 11.78 8.78 17.45
N PRO A 91 11.44 8.24 18.63
CA PRO A 91 12.31 8.30 19.80
C PRO A 91 13.58 7.46 19.59
N ASP A 92 14.69 7.85 20.23
CA ASP A 92 15.92 7.07 20.28
C ASP A 92 15.78 5.89 21.26
N THR A 93 15.05 4.86 20.80
CA THR A 93 14.80 3.60 21.50
C THR A 93 14.75 2.48 20.48
N LEU A 94 14.89 1.22 20.90
CA LEU A 94 14.71 0.07 19.98
C LEU A 94 13.33 0.08 19.30
N LEU A 95 12.29 0.50 20.02
CA LEU A 95 10.92 0.63 19.49
C LEU A 95 10.86 1.67 18.36
N GLY A 96 11.52 2.81 18.57
CA GLY A 96 11.65 3.90 17.61
C GLY A 96 12.52 3.54 16.42
N LEU A 97 13.66 2.87 16.63
CA LEU A 97 14.51 2.34 15.55
C LEU A 97 13.74 1.36 14.66
N ARG A 98 12.96 0.44 15.25
CA ARG A 98 12.07 -0.45 14.52
C ARG A 98 11.00 0.31 13.72
N ASN A 99 10.44 1.39 14.26
CA ASN A 99 9.51 2.25 13.52
C ASN A 99 10.18 2.98 12.36
N ARG A 100 11.37 3.55 12.59
CA ARG A 100 12.19 4.19 11.53
C ARG A 100 12.43 3.21 10.40
N LEU A 101 12.77 1.96 10.72
CA LEU A 101 12.97 0.95 9.69
C LEU A 101 11.71 0.55 8.94
N VAL A 102 10.56 0.44 9.61
CA VAL A 102 9.29 0.21 8.91
C VAL A 102 9.04 1.32 7.88
N LEU A 103 9.32 2.58 8.21
CA LEU A 103 9.21 3.71 7.29
C LEU A 103 10.25 3.64 6.17
N LEU A 104 11.54 3.52 6.52
CA LEU A 104 12.66 3.58 5.59
C LEU A 104 12.72 2.37 4.65
N ILE A 105 12.65 1.15 5.17
CA ILE A 105 12.65 -0.08 4.36
C ILE A 105 11.34 -0.19 3.58
N GLY A 106 10.21 0.12 4.20
CA GLY A 106 8.90 0.11 3.52
C GLY A 106 8.85 1.08 2.34
N TYR A 107 9.42 2.28 2.50
CA TYR A 107 9.53 3.28 1.44
C TYR A 107 10.56 2.90 0.38
N ALA A 108 11.82 2.70 0.78
CA ALA A 108 12.92 2.42 -0.15
C ALA A 108 12.68 1.12 -0.94
N GLY A 109 12.15 0.09 -0.31
CA GLY A 109 11.77 -1.17 -0.96
C GLY A 109 10.42 -1.14 -1.68
N SER A 110 9.66 -0.05 -1.58
CA SER A 110 8.31 0.08 -2.15
C SER A 110 7.36 -1.07 -1.76
N PHE A 111 7.52 -1.59 -0.55
CA PHE A 111 6.81 -2.77 -0.07
C PHE A 111 5.36 -2.46 0.29
N ARG A 112 4.48 -3.44 0.07
CA ARG A 112 3.13 -3.45 0.66
C ARG A 112 3.23 -3.79 2.14
N ARG A 113 2.23 -3.37 2.94
CA ARG A 113 2.15 -3.72 4.38
C ARG A 113 2.29 -5.21 4.67
N SER A 114 1.65 -6.06 3.85
CA SER A 114 1.74 -7.51 3.99
C SER A 114 3.14 -8.04 3.67
N GLU A 115 3.87 -7.37 2.78
CA GLU A 115 5.23 -7.74 2.40
C GLU A 115 6.21 -7.34 3.51
N ILE A 116 6.07 -6.13 4.08
CA ILE A 116 6.87 -5.65 5.22
C ILE A 116 6.82 -6.66 6.37
N VAL A 117 5.62 -7.11 6.78
CA VAL A 117 5.50 -8.06 7.90
C VAL A 117 5.95 -9.48 7.58
N SER A 118 6.15 -9.80 6.30
CA SER A 118 6.61 -11.12 5.85
C SER A 118 8.14 -11.22 5.75
N LEU A 119 8.86 -10.09 5.80
CA LEU A 119 10.32 -10.07 5.71
C LEU A 119 10.95 -10.83 6.88
N GLN A 120 11.90 -11.69 6.55
CA GLN A 120 12.67 -12.49 7.51
C GLN A 120 14.12 -12.00 7.53
N CYS A 121 14.82 -12.16 8.66
CA CYS A 121 16.24 -11.80 8.76
C CYS A 121 17.12 -12.61 7.79
N GLU A 122 16.75 -13.87 7.55
CA GLU A 122 17.41 -14.80 6.63
C GLU A 122 17.34 -14.33 5.16
N ASP A 123 16.36 -13.48 4.85
CA ASP A 123 16.17 -12.93 3.51
C ASP A 123 16.97 -11.64 3.29
N VAL A 124 17.70 -11.15 4.30
CA VAL A 124 18.45 -9.91 4.27
C VAL A 124 19.94 -10.21 4.05
N LYS A 125 20.47 -9.75 2.91
CA LYS A 125 21.89 -9.89 2.58
C LYS A 125 22.53 -8.53 2.35
N PHE A 126 23.44 -8.14 3.25
CA PHE A 126 24.28 -6.96 3.04
C PHE A 126 25.31 -7.22 1.94
N VAL A 127 25.46 -6.24 1.06
CA VAL A 127 26.40 -6.27 -0.06
C VAL A 127 27.11 -4.91 -0.14
N ARG A 128 28.20 -4.82 -0.91
CA ARG A 128 29.00 -3.59 -1.02
C ARG A 128 28.18 -2.33 -1.31
N ASN A 129 27.15 -2.43 -2.15
CA ASN A 129 26.36 -1.29 -2.61
C ASN A 129 25.10 -1.02 -1.76
N GLY A 130 24.81 -1.85 -0.74
CA GLY A 130 23.62 -1.71 0.09
C GLY A 130 23.11 -3.04 0.65
N VAL A 131 21.82 -3.30 0.51
CA VAL A 131 21.19 -4.53 0.98
C VAL A 131 20.30 -5.15 -0.10
N GLU A 132 20.40 -6.46 -0.27
CA GLU A 132 19.46 -7.27 -1.04
C GLU A 132 18.46 -7.92 -0.09
N ILE A 133 17.17 -7.76 -0.37
CA ILE A 133 16.09 -8.39 0.40
C ILE A 133 15.32 -9.33 -0.52
N LEU A 134 15.27 -10.62 -0.18
CA LEU A 134 14.43 -11.59 -0.88
C LEU A 134 12.98 -11.44 -0.43
N LEU A 135 12.11 -10.94 -1.31
CA LEU A 135 10.67 -10.98 -1.09
C LEU A 135 10.11 -12.30 -1.60
N ARG A 136 9.85 -13.24 -0.68
CA ARG A 136 9.38 -14.61 -1.02
C ARG A 136 7.99 -14.64 -1.65
N TYR A 137 7.09 -13.77 -1.19
CA TYR A 137 5.69 -13.74 -1.63
C TYR A 137 5.23 -12.32 -1.87
N SER A 138 4.37 -12.13 -2.86
CA SER A 138 3.67 -10.87 -3.08
C SER A 138 2.22 -11.11 -3.48
N LYS A 139 1.37 -10.09 -3.36
CA LYS A 139 -0.02 -10.19 -3.82
C LYS A 139 -0.14 -10.64 -5.29
N THR A 140 0.86 -10.34 -6.10
CA THR A 140 0.90 -10.61 -7.55
C THR A 140 1.76 -11.81 -7.92
N ASP A 141 2.28 -12.53 -6.93
CA ASP A 141 3.12 -13.71 -7.04
C ASP A 141 2.47 -14.85 -6.24
N GLN A 142 1.45 -15.45 -6.84
CA GLN A 142 0.69 -16.54 -6.23
C GLN A 142 1.46 -17.88 -6.24
N MET A 143 2.52 -17.98 -7.05
CA MET A 143 3.35 -19.18 -7.18
C MET A 143 4.59 -19.14 -6.26
N GLY A 144 4.85 -18.00 -5.59
CA GLY A 144 5.96 -17.87 -4.64
C GLY A 144 7.34 -17.95 -5.29
N VAL A 145 7.47 -17.51 -6.55
CA VAL A 145 8.78 -17.43 -7.23
C VAL A 145 9.71 -16.51 -6.44
N GLY A 146 9.13 -15.47 -5.83
CA GLY A 146 9.85 -14.45 -5.10
C GLY A 146 10.63 -13.51 -6.02
N ARG A 147 11.14 -12.42 -5.43
CA ARG A 147 12.02 -11.49 -6.14
C ARG A 147 12.98 -10.81 -5.19
N LYS A 148 14.18 -10.51 -5.68
CA LYS A 148 15.16 -9.71 -4.94
C LYS A 148 14.86 -8.23 -5.10
N ILE A 149 14.89 -7.51 -3.99
CA ILE A 149 14.81 -6.05 -3.93
C ILE A 149 16.16 -5.53 -3.49
N ALA A 150 16.80 -4.72 -4.33
CA ALA A 150 18.00 -4.00 -3.95
C ALA A 150 17.61 -2.66 -3.31
N ILE A 151 18.24 -2.33 -2.17
CA ILE A 151 18.12 -1.04 -1.50
C ILE A 151 19.53 -0.50 -1.31
N GLY A 152 19.83 0.60 -1.98
CA GLY A 152 21.13 1.27 -1.88
C GLY A 152 21.27 2.10 -0.61
N TYR A 153 22.52 2.48 -0.28
CA TYR A 153 22.78 3.43 0.79
C TYR A 153 22.15 4.80 0.50
N GLY A 154 21.50 5.37 1.53
CA GLY A 154 21.07 6.76 1.51
C GLY A 154 22.24 7.71 1.80
N THR A 155 22.16 8.92 1.28
CA THR A 155 23.19 9.97 1.46
C THR A 155 23.20 10.55 2.88
N ARG A 156 22.03 10.62 3.53
CA ARG A 156 21.91 11.11 4.91
C ARG A 156 21.98 9.95 5.91
N LEU A 157 22.72 10.14 7.00
CA LEU A 157 22.90 9.13 8.05
C LEU A 157 21.57 8.76 8.73
N ASP A 158 20.79 9.77 9.12
CA ASP A 158 19.51 9.62 9.81
C ASP A 158 18.51 8.77 9.02
N THR A 159 18.49 8.90 7.70
CA THR A 159 17.45 8.36 6.83
C THR A 159 17.99 7.32 5.86
N CYS A 160 19.22 6.85 6.09
CA CYS A 160 19.79 5.76 5.30
C CYS A 160 19.15 4.43 5.73
N PRO A 161 18.39 3.76 4.83
CA PRO A 161 17.70 2.51 5.17
C PRO A 161 18.69 1.39 5.52
N VAL A 162 19.82 1.31 4.81
CA VAL A 162 20.83 0.27 5.02
C VAL A 162 21.50 0.43 6.39
N ARG A 163 21.92 1.65 6.75
CA ARG A 163 22.61 1.90 8.03
C ARG A 163 21.70 1.70 9.24
N ASN A 164 20.44 2.18 9.16
CA ASN A 164 19.46 1.91 10.22
C ASN A 164 19.19 0.39 10.35
N LEU A 165 19.27 -0.37 9.24
CA LEU A 165 19.02 -1.82 9.26
C LEU A 165 20.20 -2.58 9.86
N GLN A 166 21.42 -2.14 9.56
CA GLN A 166 22.64 -2.62 10.21
C GLN A 166 22.58 -2.36 11.72
N GLU A 167 22.27 -1.13 12.13
CA GLU A 167 22.12 -0.76 13.55
C GLU A 167 21.07 -1.63 14.25
N TRP A 168 19.93 -1.88 13.60
CA TRP A 168 18.89 -2.75 14.17
C TRP A 168 19.38 -4.17 14.41
N ILE A 169 20.05 -4.78 13.42
CA ILE A 169 20.56 -6.14 13.56
C ILE A 169 21.65 -6.19 14.64
N GLU A 170 22.53 -5.19 14.69
CA GLU A 170 23.58 -5.07 15.71
C GLU A 170 23.01 -4.91 17.12
N ARG A 171 22.09 -3.96 17.33
CA ARG A 171 21.54 -3.66 18.67
C ARG A 171 20.58 -4.74 19.19
N THR A 172 19.97 -5.52 18.30
CA THR A 172 19.01 -6.57 18.69
C THR A 172 19.58 -7.97 18.70
N GLY A 173 20.67 -8.22 17.96
CA GLY A 173 21.22 -9.56 17.76
C GLY A 173 20.29 -10.53 17.02
N ILE A 174 19.22 -10.04 16.39
CA ILE A 174 18.23 -10.90 15.74
C ILE A 174 18.78 -11.37 14.39
N SER A 175 19.11 -12.66 14.31
CA SER A 175 19.65 -13.30 13.12
C SER A 175 18.64 -14.17 12.34
N ALA A 176 17.49 -14.51 12.94
CA ALA A 176 16.50 -15.41 12.36
C ALA A 176 15.05 -14.96 12.63
N GLY A 177 14.12 -15.41 11.79
CA GLY A 177 12.70 -15.13 11.90
C GLY A 177 12.30 -13.71 11.48
N PRO A 178 11.13 -13.20 11.95
CA PRO A 178 10.58 -11.96 11.46
C PRO A 178 11.52 -10.78 11.70
N LEU A 179 11.82 -10.03 10.64
CA LEU A 179 12.68 -8.84 10.71
C LEU A 179 12.05 -7.75 11.58
N PHE A 180 10.74 -7.56 11.43
CA PHE A 180 9.97 -6.60 12.21
C PHE A 180 9.14 -7.31 13.27
N ARG A 181 9.63 -7.27 14.50
CA ARG A 181 9.01 -7.93 15.65
C ARG A 181 8.11 -7.00 16.46
N ARG A 182 7.15 -7.58 17.19
CA ARG A 182 6.32 -6.86 18.16
C ARG A 182 7.10 -6.64 19.45
N PHE A 183 6.68 -5.61 20.18
CA PHE A 183 7.16 -5.29 21.51
C PHE A 183 6.05 -5.57 22.53
N THR A 184 6.42 -6.01 23.72
CA THR A 184 5.50 -6.06 24.87
C THR A 184 5.21 -4.64 25.36
N PRO A 185 4.13 -4.43 26.15
CA PRO A 185 3.87 -3.13 26.78
C PRO A 185 5.05 -2.58 27.60
N GLN A 186 5.88 -3.47 28.17
CA GLN A 186 7.08 -3.14 28.93
C GLN A 186 8.32 -2.86 28.05
N GLY A 187 8.16 -2.80 26.72
CA GLY A 187 9.24 -2.46 25.80
C GLY A 187 10.20 -3.60 25.44
N ARG A 188 9.85 -4.86 25.73
CA ARG A 188 10.68 -6.03 25.38
C ARG A 188 10.34 -6.53 23.98
N ILE A 189 11.36 -6.89 23.20
CA ILE A 189 11.17 -7.51 21.88
C ILE A 189 10.61 -8.93 22.06
N THR A 190 9.61 -9.28 21.27
CA THR A 190 9.02 -10.63 21.22
C THR A 190 9.52 -11.40 20.00
N GLU A 191 9.26 -12.70 19.90
CA GLU A 191 9.56 -13.49 18.69
C GLU A 191 8.53 -13.30 17.56
N LYS A 192 7.36 -12.73 17.89
CA LYS A 192 6.24 -12.59 16.94
C LYS A 192 6.43 -11.37 16.04
N GLY A 193 6.21 -11.58 14.74
CA GLY A 193 6.21 -10.51 13.74
C GLY A 193 5.05 -9.50 13.91
N LEU A 194 5.24 -8.29 13.37
CA LEU A 194 4.18 -7.28 13.29
C LEU A 194 2.95 -7.80 12.52
N SER A 195 1.77 -7.24 12.83
CA SER A 195 0.60 -7.43 11.97
C SER A 195 0.55 -6.36 10.87
N PRO A 196 -0.07 -6.63 9.70
CA PRO A 196 -0.26 -5.61 8.66
C PRO A 196 -1.00 -4.35 9.17
N GLN A 197 -1.87 -4.53 10.17
CA GLN A 197 -2.58 -3.43 10.82
C GLN A 197 -1.62 -2.56 11.62
N MET A 198 -0.68 -3.16 12.36
CA MET A 198 0.31 -2.42 13.15
C MET A 198 1.21 -1.55 12.25
N VAL A 199 1.62 -2.04 11.08
CA VAL A 199 2.37 -1.21 10.11
C VAL A 199 1.57 0.04 9.71
N ALA A 200 0.27 -0.09 9.50
CA ALA A 200 -0.57 1.06 9.15
C ALA A 200 -0.67 2.06 10.31
N LEU A 201 -0.77 1.57 11.54
CA LEU A 201 -0.80 2.40 12.75
C LEU A 201 0.53 3.13 12.95
N ILE A 202 1.67 2.46 12.75
CA ILE A 202 3.01 3.07 12.83
C ILE A 202 3.12 4.24 11.84
N VAL A 203 2.73 4.03 10.58
CA VAL A 203 2.80 5.08 9.55
C VAL A 203 1.89 6.26 9.90
N LYS A 204 0.67 5.98 10.38
CA LYS A 204 -0.29 7.02 10.76
C LYS A 204 0.16 7.81 11.99
N ASP A 205 0.64 7.12 13.03
CA ASP A 205 1.18 7.73 14.24
C ASP A 205 2.39 8.61 13.93
N ALA A 206 3.33 8.12 13.11
CA ALA A 206 4.48 8.88 12.69
C ALA A 206 4.08 10.16 11.92
N ALA A 207 3.12 10.05 10.98
CA ALA A 207 2.62 11.21 10.25
C ALA A 207 1.95 12.25 11.18
N GLN A 208 1.18 11.78 12.16
CA GLN A 208 0.53 12.63 13.16
C GLN A 208 1.55 13.34 14.04
N ARG A 209 2.54 12.61 14.58
CA ARG A 209 3.61 13.17 15.40
C ARG A 209 4.50 14.15 14.64
N ALA A 210 4.67 13.93 13.33
CA ALA A 210 5.40 14.83 12.44
C ALA A 210 4.59 16.08 12.03
N GLY A 211 3.34 16.22 12.47
CA GLY A 211 2.49 17.36 12.14
C GLY A 211 2.10 17.44 10.66
N LEU A 212 2.13 16.31 9.94
CA LEU A 212 1.84 16.31 8.50
C LEU A 212 0.35 16.62 8.25
N PRO A 213 0.05 17.45 7.24
CA PRO A 213 -1.34 17.72 6.86
C PRO A 213 -2.02 16.42 6.44
N ASN A 214 -3.29 16.27 6.81
CA ASN A 214 -4.07 15.06 6.50
C ASN A 214 -3.42 13.76 7.01
N ALA A 215 -2.74 13.78 8.17
CA ALA A 215 -2.15 12.59 8.81
C ALA A 215 -3.10 11.38 8.86
N HIS A 216 -4.40 11.61 8.97
CA HIS A 216 -5.43 10.56 8.97
C HIS A 216 -5.56 9.78 7.64
N GLU A 217 -5.06 10.33 6.54
CA GLU A 217 -5.07 9.69 5.22
C GLU A 217 -3.89 8.75 5.00
N TYR A 218 -2.81 8.92 5.76
CA TYR A 218 -1.60 8.10 5.69
C TYR A 218 -1.90 6.65 6.06
N SER A 219 -1.30 5.74 5.31
CA SER A 219 -1.45 4.29 5.48
C SER A 219 -0.21 3.60 4.97
N GLY A 220 -0.04 2.30 5.20
CA GLY A 220 1.11 1.61 4.63
C GLY A 220 1.08 1.44 3.10
N HIS A 221 0.01 1.82 2.39
CA HIS A 221 0.08 2.00 0.92
C HIS A 221 0.79 3.31 0.54
N SER A 222 0.79 4.29 1.44
CA SER A 222 1.39 5.60 1.22
C SER A 222 2.91 5.52 1.05
N LEU A 223 3.59 4.57 1.71
CA LEU A 223 5.03 4.33 1.52
C LEU A 223 5.35 3.92 0.07
N ARG A 224 4.65 2.90 -0.44
CA ARG A 224 4.82 2.39 -1.81
C ARG A 224 4.43 3.41 -2.88
N ALA A 225 3.27 4.05 -2.71
CA ALA A 225 2.79 5.08 -3.62
C ALA A 225 3.77 6.27 -3.65
N GLY A 226 4.19 6.70 -2.45
CA GLY A 226 5.15 7.78 -2.24
C GLY A 226 6.49 7.54 -2.94
N ALA A 227 7.07 6.36 -2.78
CA ALA A 227 8.34 6.02 -3.43
C ALA A 227 8.23 6.01 -4.96
N ALA A 228 7.11 5.51 -5.51
CA ALA A 228 6.88 5.52 -6.95
C ALA A 228 6.73 6.96 -7.49
N THR A 229 5.94 7.80 -6.81
CA THR A 229 5.76 9.21 -7.16
C THR A 229 7.06 10.00 -7.04
N GLN A 230 7.82 9.82 -5.96
CA GLN A 230 9.10 10.51 -5.77
C GLN A 230 10.13 10.09 -6.81
N GLY A 231 10.20 8.80 -7.15
CA GLY A 231 11.05 8.32 -8.23
C GLY A 231 10.71 8.98 -9.56
N ALA A 232 9.41 9.10 -9.88
CA ALA A 232 8.95 9.79 -11.08
C ALA A 232 9.31 11.29 -11.07
N ARG A 233 9.11 12.01 -9.94
CA ARG A 233 9.54 13.41 -9.78
C ARG A 233 11.05 13.59 -9.96
N ASN A 234 11.83 12.62 -9.51
CA ASN A 234 13.28 12.61 -9.71
C ASN A 234 13.68 12.14 -11.11
N LYS A 235 12.73 12.01 -12.04
CA LYS A 235 12.93 11.59 -13.44
C LYS A 235 13.58 10.21 -13.58
N ALA A 236 13.38 9.34 -12.59
CA ALA A 236 13.84 7.96 -12.69
C ALA A 236 13.11 7.24 -13.83
N ASP A 237 13.84 6.41 -14.57
CA ASP A 237 13.26 5.64 -15.66
C ASP A 237 12.11 4.75 -15.16
N ALA A 238 11.03 4.67 -15.95
CA ALA A 238 9.84 3.91 -15.60
C ALA A 238 10.15 2.44 -15.30
N ARG A 239 11.11 1.84 -16.00
CA ARG A 239 11.58 0.46 -15.75
C ARG A 239 12.21 0.34 -14.38
N VAL A 240 12.98 1.33 -13.92
CA VAL A 240 13.59 1.33 -12.57
C VAL A 240 12.49 1.36 -11.51
N ILE A 241 11.51 2.25 -11.67
CA ILE A 241 10.39 2.35 -10.72
C ILE A 241 9.54 1.07 -10.74
N MET A 242 9.26 0.51 -11.92
CA MET A 242 8.55 -0.77 -12.06
C MET A 242 9.33 -1.93 -11.44
N ASN A 243 10.65 -1.98 -11.62
CA ASN A 243 11.49 -2.99 -11.02
C ASN A 243 11.53 -2.87 -9.50
N GLN A 244 11.48 -1.67 -8.92
CA GLN A 244 11.44 -1.49 -7.46
C GLN A 244 10.07 -1.79 -6.86
N THR A 245 9.02 -1.35 -7.53
CA THR A 245 7.64 -1.52 -7.04
C THR A 245 7.08 -2.90 -7.40
N GLY A 246 7.48 -3.53 -8.49
CA GLY A 246 6.86 -4.76 -8.99
C GLY A 246 5.50 -4.52 -9.68
N HIS A 247 5.30 -3.35 -10.31
CA HIS A 247 4.17 -3.16 -11.23
C HIS A 247 4.45 -3.93 -12.53
N LYS A 248 3.46 -4.69 -13.01
CA LYS A 248 3.58 -5.53 -14.22
C LYS A 248 3.36 -4.76 -15.54
N SER A 249 2.80 -3.56 -15.48
CA SER A 249 2.55 -2.73 -16.66
C SER A 249 2.80 -1.26 -16.38
N ARG A 250 3.26 -0.55 -17.41
CA ARG A 250 3.50 0.90 -17.36
C ARG A 250 2.21 1.69 -17.14
N ALA A 251 1.08 1.22 -17.71
CA ALA A 251 -0.23 1.81 -17.49
C ALA A 251 -0.63 1.94 -16.01
N MET A 252 -0.19 1.01 -15.15
CA MET A 252 -0.41 1.10 -13.70
C MET A 252 0.49 2.14 -13.02
N LEU A 253 1.64 2.45 -13.61
CA LEU A 253 2.59 3.46 -13.12
C LEU A 253 2.25 4.86 -13.63
N ASP A 254 1.67 4.99 -14.82
CA ASP A 254 1.32 6.26 -15.47
C ASP A 254 0.42 7.16 -14.63
N GLU A 255 -0.31 6.59 -13.67
CA GLU A 255 -1.10 7.36 -12.71
C GLU A 255 -0.21 8.14 -11.73
N TYR A 256 0.87 7.53 -11.24
CA TYR A 256 1.85 8.17 -10.35
C TYR A 256 2.73 9.17 -11.12
N ILE A 257 3.13 8.81 -12.36
CA ILE A 257 3.94 9.69 -13.21
C ILE A 257 3.18 10.96 -13.58
N ARG A 258 1.90 10.85 -13.98
CA ARG A 258 1.07 12.02 -14.29
C ARG A 258 0.91 12.97 -13.11
N GLU A 259 0.78 12.44 -11.91
CA GLU A 259 0.68 13.27 -10.69
C GLU A 259 2.02 13.90 -10.33
N ALA A 260 3.13 13.18 -10.53
CA ALA A 260 4.49 13.70 -10.32
C ALA A 260 4.81 14.87 -11.25
N ASN A 261 4.48 14.74 -12.53
CA ASN A 261 4.85 15.69 -13.58
C ASN A 261 3.84 16.84 -13.76
N LEU A 262 2.77 16.90 -12.96
CA LEU A 262 1.69 17.87 -13.16
C LEU A 262 2.20 19.31 -13.24
N TRP A 263 3.26 19.64 -12.48
CA TRP A 263 3.88 20.96 -12.41
C TRP A 263 5.06 21.15 -13.38
N ASP A 264 5.69 20.06 -13.81
CA ASP A 264 6.84 20.11 -14.73
C ASP A 264 6.36 20.21 -16.18
N ASP A 265 5.27 19.51 -16.51
CA ASP A 265 4.69 19.43 -17.86
C ASP A 265 3.50 20.41 -18.03
N THR A 266 3.41 21.47 -17.22
CA THR A 266 2.35 22.47 -17.41
C THR A 266 2.59 23.24 -18.70
N LEU A 267 1.51 23.53 -19.42
CA LEU A 267 1.58 24.43 -20.56
C LEU A 267 2.10 25.81 -20.14
N THR A 268 1.82 26.26 -18.91
CA THR A 268 2.27 27.55 -18.39
C THR A 268 3.80 27.71 -18.39
N ASN A 269 4.55 26.63 -18.13
CA ASN A 269 6.02 26.64 -18.20
C ASN A 269 6.54 26.94 -19.61
N TYR A 270 5.77 26.64 -20.66
CA TYR A 270 6.11 26.91 -22.06
C TYR A 270 5.56 28.25 -22.56
N LEU A 271 4.60 28.84 -21.84
CA LEU A 271 3.97 30.11 -22.19
C LEU A 271 4.60 31.32 -21.49
N GLY A 272 5.41 31.10 -20.45
CA GLY A 272 6.05 32.17 -19.68
C GLY A 272 5.06 33.02 -18.84
N LEU A 273 3.94 32.40 -18.42
CA LEU A 273 2.88 33.01 -17.61
C LEU A 273 2.73 32.29 -16.27
#